data_AF-A0A2R5F9E3-F1
#
_entry.id   AF-A0A2R5F9E3-F1
#
_cell.length_a   1.000
_cell.length_b   1.000
_cell.length_c   1.000
_cell.angle_alpha   90.00
_cell.angle_beta   90.00
_cell.angle_gamma   90.00
#
_symmetry.space_group_name_H-M   'P 1'
#
loop_
_entity.id
_entity.type
_entity.pdbx_description
1 polymer ?
#
loop_
_entity_poly.entity_id
_entity_poly.type
_entity_poly.pdbx_seq_one_letter_code
_entity_poly.pdbx_strand_id
1 'polypeptide(L)'
;MMQTSRHNFDFDAWRQLAEHSPEDFERQRRSAVEKVINGQGCNTRRLLALQTRIDLEILRAKTPLNACLRLSVLMWDYFDRLRETFDKNLMRQEPRQLPASKKTAQIIAFPARK
;
A
#
# COMPACT_ATOMS: atom_id res chain seq x y z
N MET A 1 -4.40 7.24 16.63
CA MET A 1 -2.99 6.85 16.44
C MET A 1 -2.97 5.40 15.96
N MET A 2 -2.63 5.15 14.69
CA MET A 2 -2.44 3.77 14.22
C MET A 2 -1.06 3.32 14.70
N GLN A 3 -1.03 2.34 15.60
CA GLN A 3 0.21 1.74 16.06
C GLN A 3 0.84 0.96 14.91
N THR A 4 1.90 1.50 14.30
CA THR A 4 2.80 0.73 13.44
C THR A 4 3.60 -0.22 14.33
N SER A 5 3.06 -1.42 14.58
CA SER A 5 3.82 -2.50 15.19
C SER A 5 5.08 -2.73 14.35
N ARG A 6 6.25 -2.38 14.89
CA ARG A 6 7.55 -2.76 14.32
C ARG A 6 7.64 -4.27 14.44
N HIS A 7 7.25 -4.97 13.38
CA HIS A 7 7.50 -6.40 13.27
C HIS A 7 9.02 -6.58 13.27
N ASN A 8 9.56 -7.38 14.19
CA ASN A 8 10.97 -7.75 14.19
C ASN A 8 11.22 -8.70 13.00
N PHE A 9 11.33 -8.16 11.79
CA PHE A 9 11.72 -8.91 10.60
C PHE A 9 13.24 -9.01 10.57
N ASP A 10 13.76 -10.22 10.74
CA ASP A 10 15.19 -10.49 10.68
C ASP A 10 15.63 -10.67 9.22
N PHE A 11 16.18 -9.60 8.64
CA PHE A 11 16.63 -9.61 7.25
C PHE A 11 17.82 -10.56 7.04
N ASP A 12 18.76 -10.60 7.98
CA ASP A 12 19.99 -11.39 7.83
C ASP A 12 19.67 -12.89 7.82
N ALA A 13 18.74 -13.33 8.68
CA ALA A 13 18.26 -14.72 8.67
C ALA A 13 17.60 -15.10 7.33
N TRP A 14 16.77 -14.22 6.76
CA TRP A 14 16.10 -14.49 5.47
C TRP A 14 17.05 -14.46 4.29
N ARG A 15 18.06 -13.58 4.33
CA ARG A 15 19.12 -13.54 3.33
C ARG A 15 19.96 -14.82 3.37
N GLN A 16 20.39 -15.25 4.55
CA GLN A 16 21.11 -16.51 4.71
C GLN A 16 20.27 -17.68 4.21
N LEU A 17 18.97 -17.72 4.52
CA LEU A 17 18.08 -18.75 4.02
C LEU A 17 18.00 -18.77 2.49
N ALA A 18 17.91 -17.60 1.84
CA ALA A 18 17.88 -17.50 0.38
C ALA A 18 19.19 -17.97 -0.28
N GLU A 19 20.35 -17.73 0.37
CA GLU A 19 21.65 -18.15 -0.13
C GLU A 19 21.88 -19.67 0.02
N HIS A 20 21.41 -20.27 1.12
CA HIS A 20 21.73 -21.67 1.46
C HIS A 20 20.61 -22.66 1.10
N SER A 21 19.35 -22.25 1.13
CA SER A 21 18.18 -23.08 0.78
C SER A 21 17.07 -22.27 0.12
N PRO A 22 17.18 -22.04 -1.21
CA PRO A 22 16.18 -21.27 -1.96
C PRO A 22 14.76 -21.86 -1.86
N GLU A 23 14.62 -23.17 -1.75
CA GLU A 23 13.32 -23.83 -1.61
C GLU A 23 12.67 -23.56 -0.25
N ASP A 24 13.44 -23.58 0.83
CA ASP A 24 12.96 -23.24 2.17
C ASP A 24 12.59 -21.77 2.26
N PHE A 25 13.39 -20.89 1.65
CA PHE A 25 13.07 -19.48 1.52
C PHE A 25 11.71 -19.28 0.84
N GLU A 26 11.47 -19.91 -0.32
CA GLU A 26 10.19 -19.76 -1.03
C GLU A 26 9.00 -20.36 -0.28
N ARG A 27 9.20 -21.42 0.51
CA ARG A 27 8.17 -21.91 1.45
C ARG A 27 7.85 -20.88 2.52
N GLN A 28 8.88 -20.33 3.17
CA GLN A 28 8.70 -19.41 4.29
C GLN A 28 8.13 -18.07 3.83
N ARG A 29 8.57 -17.58 2.67
CA ARG A 29 8.01 -16.40 2.00
C ARG A 29 6.51 -16.56 1.75
N ARG A 30 6.08 -17.67 1.15
CA ARG A 30 4.65 -17.94 0.90
C ARG A 30 3.85 -17.98 2.20
N SER A 31 4.34 -18.69 3.22
CA SER A 31 3.66 -18.78 4.52
C SER A 31 3.52 -17.40 5.19
N ALA A 32 4.55 -16.55 5.13
CA ALA A 32 4.49 -15.20 5.68
C ALA A 32 3.44 -14.34 4.95
N VAL A 33 3.38 -14.41 3.63
CA VAL A 33 2.39 -13.69 2.82
C VAL A 33 0.97 -14.17 3.11
N GLU A 34 0.75 -15.49 3.16
CA GLU A 34 -0.55 -16.08 3.46
C GLU A 34 -1.07 -15.66 4.83
N LYS A 35 -0.20 -15.62 5.86
CA LYS A 35 -0.56 -15.11 7.20
C LYS A 35 -1.08 -13.68 7.15
N VAL A 36 -0.40 -12.81 6.40
CA VAL A 36 -0.83 -11.40 6.23
C VAL A 36 -2.16 -11.32 5.51
N ILE A 37 -2.33 -12.07 4.42
CA ILE A 37 -3.55 -12.04 3.61
C ILE A 37 -4.76 -12.57 4.39
N ASN A 38 -4.60 -13.68 5.10
CA ASN A 38 -5.66 -14.31 5.89
C ASN A 38 -6.10 -13.45 7.09
N GLY A 39 -5.21 -12.60 7.62
CA GLY A 39 -5.52 -11.67 8.70
C GLY A 39 -6.43 -10.49 8.34
N GLN A 40 -6.73 -10.25 7.06
CA GLN A 40 -7.44 -9.05 6.60
C GLN A 40 -8.97 -9.20 6.50
N GLY A 41 -9.52 -10.38 6.82
CA GLY A 41 -10.97 -10.61 6.97
C GLY A 41 -11.80 -10.48 5.68
N CYS A 42 -12.16 -9.25 5.29
CA CYS A 42 -13.09 -8.98 4.19
C CYS A 42 -12.44 -8.97 2.80
N ASN A 43 -11.12 -8.83 2.72
CA ASN A 43 -10.40 -8.62 1.44
C ASN A 43 -9.54 -9.81 0.99
N THR A 44 -9.59 -10.94 1.69
CA THR A 44 -8.70 -12.10 1.48
C THR A 44 -8.71 -12.59 0.03
N ARG A 45 -9.89 -12.76 -0.59
CA ARG A 45 -10.00 -13.24 -1.98
C ARG A 45 -9.31 -12.31 -2.98
N ARG A 46 -9.47 -10.99 -2.82
CA ARG A 46 -8.85 -9.99 -3.70
C ARG A 46 -7.34 -9.94 -3.50
N LEU A 47 -6.88 -10.05 -2.25
CA LEU A 47 -5.46 -10.08 -1.92
C LEU A 47 -4.77 -11.33 -2.45
N LEU A 48 -5.42 -12.50 -2.37
CA LEU A 48 -4.90 -13.74 -2.98
C LEU A 48 -4.76 -13.58 -4.51
N ALA A 49 -5.77 -13.04 -5.18
CA ALA A 49 -5.70 -12.81 -6.62
C ALA A 49 -4.56 -11.84 -7.00
N LEU A 50 -4.33 -10.79 -6.19
CA LEU A 50 -3.20 -9.88 -6.37
C LEU A 50 -1.86 -10.61 -6.18
N GLN A 51 -1.74 -11.42 -5.12
CA GLN A 51 -0.53 -12.18 -4.85
C GLN A 51 -0.21 -13.15 -5.98
N THR A 52 -1.21 -13.89 -6.49
CA THR A 52 -1.04 -14.76 -7.66
C THR A 52 -0.55 -13.98 -8.88
N ARG A 53 -1.05 -12.76 -9.10
CA ARG A 53 -0.57 -11.91 -10.21
C ARG A 53 0.90 -11.50 -10.02
N ILE A 54 1.30 -11.15 -8.80
CA ILE A 54 2.70 -10.83 -8.47
C ILE A 54 3.60 -12.02 -8.73
N ASP A 55 3.24 -13.22 -8.24
CA ASP A 55 4.03 -14.43 -8.44
C ASP A 55 4.16 -14.78 -9.94
N LEU A 56 3.10 -14.60 -10.73
CA LEU A 56 3.15 -14.81 -12.19
C LEU A 56 4.06 -13.79 -12.91
N GLU A 57 4.08 -12.52 -12.51
CA GLU A 57 5.01 -11.54 -13.09
C GLU A 57 6.47 -11.88 -12.78
N ILE A 58 6.73 -12.35 -11.56
CA ILE A 58 8.08 -12.81 -11.17
C ILE A 58 8.47 -14.04 -11.99
N LEU A 59 7.61 -15.04 -12.11
CA LEU A 59 7.87 -16.27 -12.88
C LEU A 59 8.11 -16.01 -14.37
N ARG A 60 7.43 -15.01 -14.94
CA ARG A 60 7.58 -14.63 -16.37
C ARG A 60 8.80 -13.77 -16.64
N ALA A 61 9.38 -13.16 -15.61
CA ALA A 61 10.54 -12.31 -15.77
C ALA A 61 11.79 -13.14 -16.04
N LYS A 62 12.55 -12.77 -17.07
CA LYS A 62 13.80 -13.46 -17.44
C LYS A 62 14.94 -13.24 -16.44
N THR A 63 14.85 -12.19 -15.64
CA THR A 63 15.87 -11.80 -14.65
C THR A 63 15.20 -11.16 -13.43
N PRO A 64 15.83 -11.21 -12.24
CA PRO A 64 15.30 -10.56 -11.04
C PRO A 64 15.06 -9.05 -11.22
N LEU A 65 15.96 -8.36 -11.92
CA LEU A 65 15.80 -6.93 -12.20
C LEU A 65 14.57 -6.64 -13.08
N ASN A 66 14.33 -7.47 -14.10
CA ASN A 66 13.14 -7.36 -14.94
C ASN A 66 11.86 -7.62 -14.13
N ALA A 67 11.90 -8.56 -13.17
CA ALA A 67 10.79 -8.77 -12.24
C ALA A 67 10.50 -7.50 -11.42
N CYS A 68 11.55 -6.86 -10.86
CA CYS A 68 11.40 -5.61 -10.12
C CYS A 68 10.78 -4.48 -10.98
N LEU A 69 11.21 -4.33 -12.23
CA LEU A 69 10.64 -3.34 -13.16
C LEU A 69 9.16 -3.64 -13.48
N ARG A 70 8.81 -4.91 -13.69
CA ARG A 70 7.41 -5.31 -13.94
C ARG A 70 6.51 -5.05 -12.73
N LEU A 71 7.02 -5.37 -11.55
CA LEU A 71 6.30 -5.12 -10.30
C LEU A 71 6.13 -3.61 -10.04
N SER A 72 7.14 -2.78 -10.35
CA SER A 72 7.02 -1.33 -10.18
C SER A 72 5.95 -0.74 -11.10
N VAL A 73 5.87 -1.19 -12.36
CA VAL A 73 4.78 -0.81 -13.28
C VAL A 73 3.43 -1.26 -12.74
N LEU A 74 3.32 -2.50 -12.27
CA LEU A 74 2.08 -3.02 -11.68
C LEU A 74 1.63 -2.19 -10.47
N MET A 75 2.57 -1.79 -9.61
CA MET A 75 2.31 -0.93 -8.45
C MET A 75 1.78 0.44 -8.90
N TRP A 76 2.38 1.05 -9.92
CA TRP A 76 1.91 2.31 -10.48
C TRP A 76 0.50 2.19 -11.06
N ASP A 77 0.18 1.11 -11.78
CA ASP A 77 -1.19 0.86 -12.27
C ASP A 77 -2.22 0.80 -11.13
N TYR A 78 -1.86 0.17 -10.00
CA TYR A 78 -2.74 0.12 -8.84
C TYR A 78 -2.86 1.47 -8.15
N PHE A 79 -1.78 2.23 -8.09
CA PHE A 79 -1.79 3.59 -7.56
C PHE A 79 -2.68 4.51 -8.38
N ASP A 80 -2.59 4.46 -9.72
CA ASP A 80 -3.44 5.24 -10.61
C ASP A 80 -4.92 4.85 -10.47
N ARG A 81 -5.23 3.54 -10.39
CA ARG A 81 -6.60 3.09 -10.10
C ARG A 81 -7.11 3.62 -8.76
N LEU A 82 -6.27 3.62 -7.74
CA LEU A 82 -6.61 4.18 -6.43
C LEU A 82 -6.91 5.67 -6.56
N ARG A 83 -6.03 6.44 -7.22
CA ARG A 83 -6.21 7.86 -7.49
C ARG A 83 -7.53 8.13 -8.22
N GLU A 84 -7.82 7.42 -9.30
CA GLU A 84 -9.08 7.55 -10.03
C GLU A 84 -10.31 7.28 -9.16
N THR A 85 -10.25 6.23 -8.33
CA THR A 85 -11.37 5.91 -7.42
C THR A 85 -11.54 6.98 -6.35
N PHE A 86 -10.43 7.52 -5.84
CA PHE A 86 -10.44 8.61 -4.88
C PHE A 86 -11.01 9.89 -5.49
N ASP A 87 -10.54 10.28 -6.66
CA ASP A 87 -11.02 11.45 -7.41
C ASP A 87 -12.52 11.33 -7.70
N LYS A 88 -12.99 10.18 -8.19
CA LYS A 88 -14.42 9.93 -8.43
C LYS A 88 -15.26 10.05 -7.15
N ASN A 89 -14.74 9.59 -6.01
CA ASN A 89 -15.43 9.69 -4.73
C ASN A 89 -15.40 11.11 -4.16
N LEU A 90 -14.33 11.86 -4.39
CA LEU A 90 -14.21 13.26 -3.99
C LEU A 90 -15.12 14.17 -4.84
N MET A 91 -15.16 13.95 -6.16
CA MET A 91 -16.03 14.70 -7.09
C MET A 91 -17.51 14.35 -6.94
N ARG A 92 -17.84 13.21 -6.33
CA ARG A 92 -19.21 12.83 -5.94
C ARG A 92 -19.68 13.48 -4.64
N GLN A 93 -18.78 14.09 -3.87
CA GLN A 93 -19.23 14.97 -2.79
C GLN A 93 -19.77 16.23 -3.47
N GLU A 94 -21.09 16.37 -3.51
CA GLU A 94 -21.76 17.66 -3.69
C GLU A 94 -20.95 18.72 -2.93
N PRO A 95 -20.70 19.92 -3.50
CA PRO A 95 -19.93 20.95 -2.82
C PRO A 95 -20.49 21.05 -1.42
N ARG A 96 -19.66 20.73 -0.42
CA ARG A 96 -20.06 20.69 0.99
C ARG A 96 -20.78 22.02 1.23
N GLN A 97 -22.11 22.00 1.27
CA GLN A 97 -22.89 23.17 1.62
C GLN A 97 -22.49 23.40 3.07
N LEU A 98 -21.50 24.28 3.26
CA LEU A 98 -21.22 24.77 4.58
C LEU A 98 -22.57 25.32 5.04
N PRO A 99 -23.10 24.86 6.20
CA PRO A 99 -24.25 25.53 6.76
C PRO A 99 -23.87 27.01 6.78
N ALA A 100 -24.74 27.88 6.27
CA ALA A 100 -24.53 29.32 6.26
C ALA A 100 -24.35 29.80 7.70
N SER A 101 -23.13 29.65 8.21
CA SER A 101 -22.78 29.95 9.57
C SER A 101 -22.58 31.45 9.57
N LYS A 102 -23.62 32.16 10.01
CA LYS A 102 -23.54 33.57 10.43
C LYS A 102 -22.68 33.67 11.69
N LYS A 103 -21.41 33.32 11.58
CA LYS A 103 -20.36 33.71 12.53
C LYS A 103 -19.31 34.44 11.70
N THR A 104 -19.52 35.75 11.57
CA THR A 104 -18.49 36.70 11.19
C THR A 104 -17.26 36.42 12.04
N ALA A 105 -16.16 36.04 11.38
CA ALA A 105 -14.90 35.80 12.04
C ALA A 105 -14.47 37.05 12.82
N GLN A 106 -13.91 36.88 14.02
CA GLN A 106 -13.27 37.98 14.72
C GLN A 106 -11.94 38.28 14.03
N ILE A 107 -11.89 39.42 13.35
CA ILE A 107 -10.67 39.95 12.74
C ILE A 107 -9.76 40.41 13.88
N ILE A 108 -8.62 39.73 14.06
CA ILE A 108 -7.57 40.18 14.96
C ILE A 108 -6.68 41.15 14.18
N ALA A 109 -6.67 42.42 14.58
CA ALA A 109 -5.82 43.43 13.96
C ALA A 109 -4.35 43.23 14.39
N PHE A 110 -3.44 43.24 13.42
CA PHE A 110 -2.01 43.25 13.70
C PHE A 110 -1.56 44.68 14.02
N PRO A 111 -0.79 44.89 15.11
CA PRO A 111 -0.24 46.20 15.40
C PRO A 111 0.81 46.59 14.36
N ALA A 112 0.75 47.84 13.88
CA ALA A 112 1.74 48.38 12.97
C ALA A 112 3.13 48.40 13.65
N ARG A 113 4.15 47.91 12.94
CA ARG A 113 5.55 48.02 13.36
C ARG A 113 5.91 49.51 13.46
N LYS A 114 6.42 49.93 14.62
CA LYS A 114 7.19 51.17 14.78
C LYS A 114 8.62 50.93 14.30
#